data_AF-A0A518IA82-F1
#
_entry.id   AF-A0A518IA82-F1
#
_cell.length_a   1.000
_cell.length_b   1.000
_cell.length_c   1.000
_cell.angle_alpha   90.00
_cell.angle_beta   90.00
_cell.angle_gamma   90.00
#
_symmetry.space_group_name_H-M   'P 1'
#
loop_
_entity.id
_entity.type
_entity.pdbx_description
1 polymer ?
#
loop_
_entity_poly.entity_id
_entity_poly.type
_entity_poly.pdbx_seq_one_letter_code
_entity_poly.pdbx_strand_id
1 'polypeptide(L)'
;MTPRPVNNLYKSLFWGALLTYLIAILFNLKSFHLWSQIQVLHDAGLQINLKSIYLHPHGMRYLLVSPVYLISDLVHVAPDKILSLFIVLMCVTISIALTHVVALFQKVKNHWQLNFYFFLFFTILSLFMNGRLIYGLCAYSLMAYSFFLVVKKEKESGVKKYTLPACLITLGTLFSSISSGVAISFYAICFSSICLYLLYSYRLKNNINYPIIIYTSVLFLLYTPIILCLLNKNLSFFGEGYEAVLSMTQHGMLNGVGNGMLNGVGNDQDSGVGNYLIFRALGIGFISLLIGFVYNYRNKLISDPLVFYPAYCMAILICLSPFAFSILMMAFVPAVIMSTFLTSRFSTIGKHLFETYQTSTHSVGSKSS
;
A
#
# COMPACT_ATOMS: atom_id res chain seq x y z
N MET A 1 -17.99 -5.65 -35.83
CA MET A 1 -16.90 -4.87 -35.18
C MET A 1 -15.93 -5.85 -34.54
N THR A 2 -14.75 -6.02 -35.12
CA THR A 2 -13.67 -6.87 -34.58
C THR A 2 -13.13 -6.23 -33.28
N PRO A 3 -12.93 -7.01 -32.20
CA PRO A 3 -12.38 -6.48 -30.96
C PRO A 3 -10.98 -5.91 -31.20
N ARG A 4 -10.77 -4.64 -30.84
CA ARG A 4 -9.54 -3.90 -31.13
C ARG A 4 -8.31 -4.54 -30.44
N PRO A 5 -7.15 -4.61 -31.10
CA PRO A 5 -5.90 -5.24 -30.61
C PRO A 5 -5.18 -4.51 -29.46
N VAL A 6 -5.77 -3.47 -28.86
CA VAL A 6 -5.14 -2.60 -27.85
C VAL A 6 -4.74 -3.36 -26.57
N ASN A 7 -5.36 -4.51 -26.30
CA ASN A 7 -5.04 -5.32 -25.13
C ASN A 7 -3.64 -5.97 -25.23
N ASN A 8 -3.14 -6.22 -26.44
CA ASN A 8 -1.86 -6.90 -26.63
C ASN A 8 -0.67 -5.97 -26.38
N LEU A 9 -0.77 -4.66 -26.68
CA LEU A 9 0.34 -3.72 -26.49
C LEU A 9 0.74 -3.58 -25.02
N TYR A 10 -0.21 -3.25 -24.14
CA TYR A 10 0.09 -3.06 -22.71
C TYR A 10 0.51 -4.34 -22.01
N LYS A 11 -0.02 -5.49 -22.46
CA LYS A 11 0.45 -6.79 -22.01
C LYS A 11 1.92 -6.97 -22.37
N SER A 12 2.31 -6.73 -23.63
CA SER A 12 3.71 -6.80 -24.07
C SER A 12 4.60 -5.80 -23.33
N LEU A 13 4.15 -4.57 -23.08
CA LEU A 13 4.88 -3.57 -22.31
C LEU A 13 5.09 -3.99 -20.85
N PHE A 14 4.07 -4.56 -20.21
CA PHE A 14 4.19 -5.10 -18.85
C PHE A 14 5.24 -6.22 -18.78
N TRP A 15 5.13 -7.22 -19.66
CA TRP A 15 6.10 -8.33 -19.68
C TRP A 15 7.50 -7.86 -20.07
N GLY A 16 7.61 -6.92 -21.01
CA GLY A 16 8.89 -6.29 -21.36
C GLY A 16 9.53 -5.57 -20.19
N ALA A 17 8.76 -4.74 -19.47
CA ALA A 17 9.27 -4.03 -18.29
C ALA A 17 9.65 -4.99 -17.15
N LEU A 18 8.86 -6.03 -16.91
CA LEU A 18 9.17 -7.07 -15.93
C LEU A 18 10.45 -7.81 -16.30
N LEU A 19 10.60 -8.22 -17.56
CA LEU A 19 11.79 -8.89 -18.06
C LEU A 19 13.02 -7.99 -17.95
N THR A 20 12.93 -6.72 -18.34
CA THR A 20 14.03 -5.76 -18.17
C THR A 20 14.42 -5.61 -16.71
N TYR A 21 13.45 -5.55 -15.79
CA TYR A 21 13.76 -5.44 -14.37
C TYR A 21 14.43 -6.72 -13.85
N LEU A 22 13.94 -7.90 -14.24
CA LEU A 22 14.57 -9.19 -13.91
C LEU A 22 15.99 -9.28 -14.46
N ILE A 23 16.23 -8.89 -15.70
CA ILE A 23 17.57 -8.83 -16.31
C ILE A 23 18.47 -7.89 -15.49
N ALA A 24 17.98 -6.72 -15.11
CA ALA A 24 18.77 -5.80 -14.28
C ALA A 24 19.18 -6.42 -12.92
N ILE A 25 18.29 -7.20 -12.27
CA ILE A 25 18.64 -7.95 -11.05
C ILE A 25 19.62 -9.10 -11.35
N LEU A 26 19.38 -9.87 -12.42
CA LEU A 26 20.20 -11.05 -12.75
C LEU A 26 21.63 -10.70 -13.11
N PHE A 27 21.85 -9.58 -13.81
CA PHE A 27 23.15 -9.04 -14.16
C PHE A 27 23.75 -8.11 -13.09
N ASN A 28 23.16 -8.06 -11.89
CA ASN A 28 23.58 -7.20 -10.78
C ASN A 28 23.66 -5.69 -11.13
N LEU A 29 22.92 -5.23 -12.15
CA LEU A 29 22.77 -3.80 -12.45
C LEU A 29 21.96 -3.09 -11.34
N LYS A 30 21.10 -3.86 -10.66
CA LYS A 30 20.44 -3.45 -9.43
C LYS A 30 20.40 -4.62 -8.46
N SER A 31 20.78 -4.36 -7.22
CA SER A 31 20.59 -5.28 -6.09
C SER A 31 19.95 -4.55 -4.91
N PHE A 32 19.22 -5.31 -4.10
CA PHE A 32 18.69 -4.89 -2.82
C PHE A 32 19.43 -5.64 -1.72
N HIS A 33 19.98 -4.90 -0.78
CA HIS A 33 20.76 -5.49 0.30
C HIS A 33 19.88 -5.92 1.45
N LEU A 34 20.22 -7.03 2.10
CA LEU A 34 19.66 -7.35 3.39
C LEU A 34 19.95 -6.25 4.40
N TRP A 35 19.06 -6.13 5.38
CA TRP A 35 19.19 -5.10 6.40
C TRP A 35 20.20 -5.56 7.44
N SER A 36 21.12 -4.69 7.83
CA SER A 36 22.15 -5.02 8.84
C SER A 36 21.56 -5.60 10.13
N GLN A 37 20.43 -5.07 10.59
CA GLN A 37 19.68 -5.59 11.75
C GLN A 37 19.27 -7.07 11.61
N ILE A 38 19.00 -7.53 10.39
CA ILE A 38 18.58 -8.91 10.11
C ILE A 38 19.80 -9.80 9.89
N GLN A 39 20.87 -9.28 9.30
CA GLN A 39 22.15 -9.98 9.18
C GLN A 39 22.72 -10.29 10.57
N VAL A 40 22.77 -9.30 11.46
CA VAL A 40 23.26 -9.49 12.85
C VAL A 40 22.48 -10.60 13.58
N LEU A 41 21.16 -10.68 13.39
CA LEU A 41 20.35 -11.73 14.02
C LEU A 41 20.58 -13.10 13.39
N HIS A 42 20.75 -13.14 12.07
CA HIS A 42 21.10 -14.36 11.35
C HIS A 42 22.44 -14.91 11.84
N ASP A 43 23.46 -14.05 11.87
CA ASP A 43 24.83 -14.41 12.22
C ASP A 43 24.97 -14.79 13.70
N ALA A 44 24.13 -14.19 14.57
CA ALA A 44 23.99 -14.59 15.97
C ALA A 44 23.28 -15.96 16.15
N GLY A 45 22.86 -16.61 15.07
CA GLY A 45 22.19 -17.91 15.10
C GLY A 45 20.79 -17.85 15.71
N LEU A 46 20.07 -16.73 15.56
CA LEU A 46 18.72 -16.58 16.11
C LEU A 46 17.79 -17.65 15.54
N GLN A 47 17.42 -18.60 16.40
CA GLN A 47 16.46 -19.65 16.05
C GLN A 47 15.07 -19.06 15.84
N ILE A 48 14.39 -19.49 14.77
CA ILE A 48 13.00 -19.07 14.49
C ILE A 48 12.07 -19.84 15.43
N ASN A 49 11.72 -19.24 16.56
CA ASN A 49 10.77 -19.80 17.50
C ASN A 49 9.86 -18.68 18.04
N LEU A 50 8.74 -19.05 18.67
CA LEU A 50 7.77 -18.08 19.17
C LEU A 50 8.41 -17.07 20.13
N LYS A 51 9.31 -17.53 21.01
CA LYS A 51 9.97 -16.66 21.99
C LYS A 51 10.84 -15.59 21.32
N SER A 52 11.68 -15.97 20.34
CA SER A 52 12.55 -15.04 19.63
C SER A 52 11.77 -14.07 18.76
N ILE A 53 10.70 -14.53 18.11
CA ILE A 53 9.84 -13.70 17.26
C ILE A 53 9.09 -12.65 18.09
N TYR A 54 8.53 -13.03 19.24
CA TYR A 54 7.72 -12.15 20.08
C TYR A 54 8.52 -11.23 20.99
N LEU A 55 9.66 -11.69 21.53
CA LEU A 55 10.42 -10.91 22.52
C LEU A 55 11.49 -10.03 21.88
N HIS A 56 11.90 -10.30 20.64
CA HIS A 56 12.93 -9.50 19.98
C HIS A 56 12.29 -8.36 19.15
N PRO A 57 12.74 -7.09 19.29
CA PRO A 57 12.15 -5.94 18.60
C PRO A 57 12.32 -5.95 17.07
N HIS A 58 13.08 -6.92 16.54
CA HIS A 58 13.28 -7.18 15.12
C HIS A 58 12.95 -8.63 14.73
N GLY A 59 12.44 -9.45 15.66
CA GLY A 59 12.16 -10.87 15.44
C GLY A 59 11.15 -11.12 14.31
N MET A 60 10.07 -10.33 14.27
CA MET A 60 9.10 -10.37 13.17
C MET A 60 9.70 -10.01 11.80
N ARG A 61 10.63 -9.04 11.75
CA ARG A 61 11.34 -8.69 10.51
C ARG A 61 12.29 -9.80 10.08
N TYR A 62 12.88 -10.52 11.03
CA TYR A 62 13.71 -11.68 10.73
C TYR A 62 12.87 -12.83 10.17
N LEU A 63 11.72 -13.13 10.76
CA LEU A 63 10.76 -14.10 10.22
C LEU A 63 10.30 -13.75 8.81
N LEU A 64 10.07 -12.45 8.54
CA LEU A 64 9.69 -11.98 7.20
C LEU A 64 10.75 -12.29 6.12
N VAL A 65 12.03 -12.27 6.49
CA VAL A 65 13.15 -12.42 5.56
C VAL A 65 13.77 -13.82 5.61
N SER A 66 13.45 -14.64 6.60
CA SER A 66 14.00 -15.99 6.71
C SER A 66 13.83 -16.88 5.47
N PRO A 67 12.74 -16.78 4.67
CA PRO A 67 12.66 -17.53 3.42
C PRO A 67 13.75 -17.15 2.41
N VAL A 68 14.27 -15.92 2.47
CA VAL A 68 15.36 -15.44 1.61
C VAL A 68 16.65 -16.21 1.92
N TYR A 69 17.01 -16.35 3.19
CA TYR A 69 18.18 -17.13 3.60
C TYR A 69 18.02 -18.62 3.25
N LEU A 70 16.85 -19.20 3.55
CA LEU A 70 16.58 -20.59 3.24
C LEU A 70 16.72 -20.89 1.74
N ILE A 71 16.15 -20.04 0.87
CA ILE A 71 16.27 -20.21 -0.58
C ILE A 71 17.72 -19.97 -1.03
N SER A 72 18.38 -18.94 -0.50
CA SER A 72 19.79 -18.62 -0.77
C SER A 72 20.69 -19.83 -0.54
N ASP A 73 20.54 -20.49 0.60
CA ASP A 73 21.34 -21.65 0.98
C ASP A 73 21.05 -22.86 0.09
N LEU A 74 19.77 -23.08 -0.27
CA LEU A 74 19.36 -24.17 -1.16
C LEU A 74 19.87 -24.03 -2.59
N VAL A 75 19.92 -22.80 -3.13
CA VAL A 75 20.36 -22.54 -4.51
C VAL A 75 21.79 -22.05 -4.62
N HIS A 76 22.50 -21.89 -3.50
CA HIS A 76 23.86 -21.34 -3.41
C HIS A 76 24.01 -19.97 -4.10
N VAL A 77 23.04 -19.09 -3.90
CA VAL A 77 23.02 -17.73 -4.46
C VAL A 77 23.01 -16.72 -3.32
N ALA A 78 23.75 -15.62 -3.45
CA ALA A 78 23.78 -14.56 -2.43
C ALA A 78 22.35 -14.11 -2.00
N PRO A 79 22.07 -14.00 -0.68
CA PRO A 79 20.75 -13.65 -0.17
C PRO A 79 20.17 -12.34 -0.73
N ASP A 80 21.03 -11.34 -0.97
CA ASP A 80 20.65 -10.04 -1.56
C ASP A 80 19.98 -10.20 -2.93
N LYS A 81 20.42 -11.17 -3.73
CA LYS A 81 19.83 -11.46 -5.04
C LYS A 81 18.45 -12.08 -4.89
N ILE A 82 18.28 -13.01 -3.95
CA ILE A 82 16.97 -13.61 -3.64
C ILE A 82 16.00 -12.55 -3.11
N LEU A 83 16.45 -11.68 -2.20
CA LEU A 83 15.67 -10.53 -1.71
C LEU A 83 15.20 -9.64 -2.87
N SER A 84 16.10 -9.38 -3.82
CA SER A 84 15.80 -8.56 -4.99
C SER A 84 14.69 -9.17 -5.85
N LEU A 85 14.71 -10.48 -6.07
CA LEU A 85 13.65 -11.19 -6.78
C LEU A 85 12.31 -11.13 -6.03
N PHE A 86 12.33 -11.26 -4.70
CA PHE A 86 11.13 -11.10 -3.86
C PHE A 86 10.52 -9.71 -4.01
N ILE A 87 11.33 -8.65 -4.04
CA ILE A 87 10.85 -7.28 -4.23
C ILE A 87 10.16 -7.12 -5.59
N VAL A 88 10.73 -7.67 -6.67
CA VAL A 88 10.10 -7.65 -8.01
C VAL A 88 8.75 -8.39 -7.98
N LEU A 89 8.70 -9.56 -7.35
CA LEU A 89 7.46 -10.34 -7.19
C LEU A 89 6.39 -9.55 -6.41
N MET A 90 6.78 -8.82 -5.36
CA MET A 90 5.87 -7.97 -4.61
C MET A 90 5.35 -6.80 -5.47
N CYS A 91 6.20 -6.16 -6.28
CA CYS A 91 5.75 -5.12 -7.23
C CYS A 91 4.68 -5.66 -8.20
N VAL A 92 4.87 -6.88 -8.73
CA VAL A 92 3.87 -7.56 -9.56
C VAL A 92 2.59 -7.81 -8.76
N THR A 93 2.71 -8.36 -7.56
CA THR A 93 1.57 -8.68 -6.68
C THR A 93 0.75 -7.43 -6.35
N ILE A 94 1.41 -6.33 -5.98
CA ILE A 94 0.77 -5.03 -5.74
C ILE A 94 0.01 -4.56 -6.98
N SER A 95 0.66 -4.60 -8.16
CA SER A 95 0.05 -4.12 -9.40
C SER A 95 -1.24 -4.88 -9.74
N ILE A 96 -1.24 -6.20 -9.57
CA ILE A 96 -2.40 -7.06 -9.81
C ILE A 96 -3.49 -6.79 -8.77
N ALA A 97 -3.12 -6.75 -7.48
CA ALA A 97 -4.07 -6.51 -6.40
C ALA A 97 -4.79 -5.16 -6.56
N LEU A 98 -4.05 -4.08 -6.82
CA LEU A 98 -4.64 -2.75 -7.00
C LEU A 98 -5.47 -2.66 -8.29
N THR A 99 -5.03 -3.27 -9.39
CA THR A 99 -5.84 -3.34 -10.61
C THR A 99 -7.17 -4.05 -10.35
N HIS A 100 -7.17 -5.15 -9.61
CA HIS A 100 -8.41 -5.83 -9.24
C HIS A 100 -9.30 -4.95 -8.35
N VAL A 101 -8.74 -4.29 -7.34
CA VAL A 101 -9.49 -3.34 -6.51
C VAL A 101 -10.12 -2.24 -7.37
N VAL A 102 -9.35 -1.64 -8.27
CA VAL A 102 -9.83 -0.61 -9.20
C VAL A 102 -10.92 -1.16 -10.14
N ALA A 103 -10.76 -2.38 -10.65
CA ALA A 103 -11.71 -3.02 -11.54
C ALA A 103 -13.06 -3.34 -10.88
N LEU A 104 -13.12 -3.38 -9.55
CA LEU A 104 -14.38 -3.52 -8.82
C LEU A 104 -15.20 -2.23 -8.83
N PHE A 105 -14.56 -1.07 -9.02
CA PHE A 105 -15.21 0.24 -8.92
C PHE A 105 -15.57 0.87 -10.24
N GLN A 106 -14.79 0.56 -11.26
CA GLN A 106 -15.01 1.07 -12.60
C GLN A 106 -14.93 -0.05 -13.61
N LYS A 107 -15.69 0.07 -14.69
CA LYS A 107 -15.53 -0.80 -15.86
C LYS A 107 -14.17 -0.51 -16.50
N VAL A 108 -13.16 -1.25 -16.07
CA VAL A 108 -11.80 -1.17 -16.63
C VAL A 108 -11.83 -1.81 -18.01
N LYS A 109 -11.59 -1.00 -19.04
CA LYS A 109 -11.51 -1.47 -20.43
C LYS A 109 -10.25 -2.32 -20.68
N ASN A 110 -9.15 -2.02 -19.97
CA ASN A 110 -7.87 -2.70 -20.14
C ASN A 110 -7.15 -2.88 -18.79
N HIS A 111 -7.18 -4.10 -18.24
CA HIS A 111 -6.52 -4.42 -16.97
C HIS A 111 -5.00 -4.39 -17.09
N TRP A 112 -4.44 -4.74 -18.25
CA TRP A 112 -3.00 -4.73 -18.49
C TRP A 112 -2.43 -3.31 -18.47
N GLN A 113 -3.20 -2.32 -18.90
CA GLN A 113 -2.80 -0.92 -18.82
C GLN A 113 -2.60 -0.47 -17.36
N LEU A 114 -3.53 -0.81 -16.47
CA LEU A 114 -3.40 -0.50 -15.04
C LEU A 114 -2.26 -1.28 -14.38
N ASN A 115 -2.14 -2.58 -14.67
CA ASN A 115 -1.03 -3.40 -14.19
C ASN A 115 0.32 -2.80 -14.60
N PHE A 116 0.46 -2.38 -15.86
CA PHE A 116 1.68 -1.74 -16.36
C PHE A 116 2.02 -0.45 -15.59
N TYR A 117 1.06 0.46 -15.44
CA TYR A 117 1.34 1.73 -14.74
C TYR A 117 1.62 1.53 -13.25
N PHE A 118 0.88 0.67 -12.56
CA PHE A 118 1.17 0.35 -11.17
C PHE A 118 2.54 -0.34 -11.05
N PHE A 119 2.84 -1.32 -11.89
CA PHE A 119 4.13 -2.00 -11.86
C PHE A 119 5.30 -1.04 -12.07
N LEU A 120 5.22 -0.14 -13.07
CA LEU A 120 6.25 0.86 -13.33
C LEU A 120 6.42 1.79 -12.12
N PHE A 121 5.32 2.28 -11.56
CA PHE A 121 5.34 3.14 -10.39
C PHE A 121 6.02 2.45 -9.18
N PHE A 122 5.61 1.22 -8.85
CA PHE A 122 6.21 0.50 -7.72
C PHE A 122 7.64 0.05 -7.99
N THR A 123 8.03 -0.16 -9.24
CA THR A 123 9.42 -0.39 -9.62
C THR A 123 10.28 0.82 -9.29
N ILE A 124 9.84 2.02 -9.67
CA ILE A 124 10.54 3.27 -9.30
C ILE A 124 10.57 3.44 -7.78
N LEU A 125 9.44 3.22 -7.11
CA LEU A 125 9.35 3.36 -5.66
C LEU A 125 10.22 2.34 -4.91
N SER A 126 10.47 1.17 -5.50
CA SER A 126 11.34 0.16 -4.91
C SER A 126 12.79 0.62 -4.79
N LEU A 127 13.24 1.57 -5.63
CA LEU A 127 14.59 2.14 -5.56
C LEU A 127 14.82 2.91 -4.25
N PHE A 128 13.75 3.35 -3.58
CA PHE A 128 13.82 4.07 -2.31
C PHE A 128 13.88 3.12 -1.12
N MET A 129 14.61 3.54 -0.07
CA MET A 129 14.78 2.79 1.18
C MET A 129 15.18 1.32 0.96
N ASN A 130 15.93 1.04 -0.10
CA ASN A 130 16.39 -0.29 -0.45
C ASN A 130 15.23 -1.31 -0.51
N GLY A 131 14.12 -0.94 -1.17
CA GLY A 131 12.96 -1.81 -1.38
C GLY A 131 12.08 -2.07 -0.16
N ARG A 132 12.46 -1.58 1.04
CA ARG A 132 11.71 -1.82 2.29
C ARG A 132 10.25 -1.36 2.21
N LEU A 133 9.97 -0.25 1.53
CA LEU A 133 8.62 0.27 1.41
C LEU A 133 7.68 -0.66 0.63
N ILE A 134 8.22 -1.48 -0.28
CA ILE A 134 7.43 -2.40 -1.11
C ILE A 134 6.74 -3.46 -0.25
N TYR A 135 7.36 -3.92 0.84
CA TYR A 135 6.72 -4.83 1.79
C TYR A 135 5.47 -4.21 2.41
N GLY A 136 5.57 -2.97 2.89
CA GLY A 136 4.43 -2.24 3.45
C GLY A 136 3.33 -2.03 2.41
N LEU A 137 3.69 -1.57 1.22
CA LEU A 137 2.72 -1.34 0.14
C LEU A 137 2.04 -2.63 -0.32
N CYS A 138 2.76 -3.75 -0.32
CA CYS A 138 2.20 -5.07 -0.55
C CYS A 138 1.19 -5.43 0.53
N ALA A 139 1.53 -5.26 1.82
CA ALA A 139 0.60 -5.51 2.92
C ALA A 139 -0.72 -4.76 2.74
N TYR A 140 -0.64 -3.46 2.48
CA TYR A 140 -1.81 -2.60 2.30
C TYR A 140 -2.64 -2.95 1.07
N SER A 141 -1.98 -3.32 -0.03
CA SER A 141 -2.67 -3.71 -1.28
C SER A 141 -3.39 -5.05 -1.11
N LEU A 142 -2.78 -6.02 -0.42
CA LEU A 142 -3.41 -7.30 -0.08
C LEU A 142 -4.59 -7.11 0.88
N MET A 143 -4.43 -6.26 1.91
CA MET A 143 -5.51 -5.91 2.82
C MET A 143 -6.68 -5.28 2.07
N ALA A 144 -6.43 -4.25 1.24
CA ALA A 144 -7.48 -3.61 0.45
C ALA A 144 -8.20 -4.66 -0.41
N TYR A 145 -7.45 -5.47 -1.16
CA TYR A 145 -8.03 -6.52 -1.98
C TYR A 145 -8.85 -7.53 -1.17
N SER A 146 -8.37 -7.96 -0.01
CA SER A 146 -9.08 -8.88 0.88
C SER A 146 -10.42 -8.30 1.37
N PHE A 147 -10.44 -7.04 1.80
CA PHE A 147 -11.67 -6.35 2.21
C PHE A 147 -12.68 -6.29 1.06
N PHE A 148 -12.22 -5.98 -0.14
CA PHE A 148 -13.07 -5.92 -1.31
C PHE A 148 -13.64 -7.27 -1.73
N LEU A 149 -12.87 -8.35 -1.61
CA LEU A 149 -13.37 -9.71 -1.84
C LEU A 149 -14.49 -10.08 -0.85
N VAL A 150 -14.38 -9.64 0.41
CA VAL A 150 -15.39 -9.93 1.44
C VAL A 150 -16.69 -9.17 1.19
N VAL A 151 -16.61 -7.92 0.72
CA VAL A 151 -17.80 -7.11 0.42
C VAL A 151 -18.44 -7.50 -0.91
N LYS A 152 -17.65 -7.96 -1.89
CA LYS A 152 -18.19 -8.41 -3.17
C LYS A 152 -19.10 -9.62 -2.97
N LYS A 153 -20.40 -9.44 -3.21
CA LYS A 153 -21.39 -10.52 -3.19
C LYS A 153 -21.25 -11.39 -4.45
N GLU A 154 -20.21 -12.21 -4.51
CA GLU A 154 -20.19 -13.31 -5.47
C GLU A 154 -21.04 -14.48 -4.98
N LYS A 155 -21.72 -15.12 -5.95
CA LYS A 155 -22.52 -16.36 -5.78
C LYS A 155 -21.66 -17.57 -5.42
N GLU A 156 -20.34 -17.42 -5.33
CA GLU A 156 -19.46 -18.47 -4.82
C GLU A 156 -19.84 -18.77 -3.37
N SER A 157 -20.44 -19.93 -3.17
CA SER A 157 -20.71 -20.50 -1.85
C SER A 157 -19.62 -21.52 -1.56
N GLY A 158 -18.94 -21.38 -0.43
CA GLY A 158 -17.95 -22.37 0.01
C GLY A 158 -16.78 -21.78 0.79
N VAL A 159 -15.97 -22.69 1.34
CA VAL A 159 -14.78 -22.41 2.17
C VAL A 159 -13.79 -21.47 1.46
N LYS A 160 -13.64 -21.61 0.14
CA LYS A 160 -12.74 -20.79 -0.70
C LYS A 160 -13.01 -19.29 -0.59
N LYS A 161 -14.27 -18.88 -0.40
CA LYS A 161 -14.66 -17.47 -0.23
C LYS A 161 -14.04 -16.83 1.01
N TYR A 162 -13.76 -17.63 2.04
CA TYR A 162 -13.26 -17.15 3.33
C TYR A 162 -11.76 -17.38 3.48
N THR A 163 -11.25 -18.50 2.96
CA THR A 163 -9.83 -18.85 3.07
C THR A 163 -8.94 -17.83 2.36
N LEU A 164 -9.30 -17.39 1.16
CA LEU A 164 -8.44 -16.46 0.41
C LEU A 164 -8.31 -15.10 1.14
N PRO A 165 -9.38 -14.39 1.52
CA PRO A 165 -9.24 -13.15 2.29
C PRO A 165 -8.47 -13.34 3.61
N ALA A 166 -8.72 -14.44 4.33
CA ALA A 166 -7.98 -14.75 5.56
C ALA A 166 -6.48 -14.88 5.29
N CYS A 167 -6.07 -15.67 4.30
CA CYS A 167 -4.67 -15.83 3.90
C CYS A 167 -4.03 -14.51 3.47
N LEU A 168 -4.75 -13.67 2.72
CA LEU A 168 -4.26 -12.37 2.28
C LEU A 168 -4.04 -11.42 3.48
N ILE A 169 -4.93 -11.44 4.47
CA ILE A 169 -4.74 -10.67 5.71
C ILE A 169 -3.56 -11.20 6.50
N THR A 170 -3.37 -12.52 6.62
CA THR A 170 -2.20 -13.10 7.30
C THR A 170 -0.89 -12.66 6.66
N LEU A 171 -0.82 -12.76 5.32
CA LEU A 171 0.35 -12.32 4.55
C LEU A 171 0.56 -10.82 4.69
N GLY A 172 -0.53 -10.04 4.69
CA GLY A 172 -0.48 -8.60 4.96
C GLY A 172 0.10 -8.28 6.33
N THR A 173 -0.33 -8.97 7.39
CA THR A 173 0.21 -8.81 8.74
C THR A 173 1.71 -9.12 8.77
N LEU A 174 2.14 -10.22 8.15
CA LEU A 174 3.56 -10.58 8.06
C LEU A 174 4.38 -9.50 7.32
N PHE A 175 3.92 -9.04 6.17
CA PHE A 175 4.60 -7.99 5.38
C PHE A 175 4.60 -6.62 6.07
N SER A 176 3.57 -6.30 6.85
CA SER A 176 3.50 -5.04 7.61
C SER A 176 4.60 -4.93 8.68
N SER A 177 5.14 -6.05 9.15
CA SER A 177 6.18 -6.10 10.19
C SER A 177 7.52 -5.48 9.79
N ILE A 178 7.71 -5.15 8.50
CA ILE A 178 8.92 -4.53 7.95
C ILE A 178 9.38 -3.27 8.71
N SER A 179 8.43 -2.51 9.26
CA SER A 179 8.67 -1.31 10.04
C SER A 179 7.69 -1.24 11.22
N SER A 180 8.11 -0.68 12.35
CA SER A 180 7.21 -0.49 13.51
C SER A 180 6.03 0.40 13.12
N GLY A 181 6.30 1.51 12.44
CA GLY A 181 5.25 2.44 11.97
C GLY A 181 4.23 1.76 11.04
N VAL A 182 4.72 1.00 10.04
CA VAL A 182 3.85 0.28 9.09
C VAL A 182 3.00 -0.78 9.79
N ALA A 183 3.56 -1.51 10.75
CA ALA A 183 2.82 -2.50 11.52
C ALA A 183 1.72 -1.86 12.39
N ILE A 184 2.04 -0.76 13.08
CA ILE A 184 1.08 -0.01 13.90
C ILE A 184 -0.07 0.54 13.05
N SER A 185 0.25 1.17 11.91
CA SER A 185 -0.77 1.73 11.03
C SER A 185 -1.59 0.65 10.33
N PHE A 186 -0.98 -0.48 9.97
CA PHE A 186 -1.69 -1.63 9.40
C PHE A 186 -2.68 -2.21 10.42
N TYR A 187 -2.23 -2.36 11.67
CA TYR A 187 -3.08 -2.85 12.76
C TYR A 187 -4.30 -1.95 12.96
N ALA A 188 -4.09 -0.63 13.07
CA ALA A 188 -5.17 0.34 13.23
C ALA A 188 -6.18 0.28 12.08
N ILE A 189 -5.71 0.20 10.83
CA ILE A 189 -6.58 0.20 9.67
C ILE A 189 -7.34 -1.11 9.54
N CYS A 190 -6.68 -2.26 9.68
CA CYS A 190 -7.39 -3.54 9.61
C CYS A 190 -8.45 -3.63 10.73
N PHE A 191 -8.17 -3.15 11.95
CA PHE A 191 -9.15 -3.17 13.06
C PHE A 191 -10.36 -2.31 12.72
N SER A 192 -10.11 -1.08 12.30
CA SER A 192 -11.18 -0.18 11.91
C SER A 192 -11.93 -0.65 10.65
N SER A 193 -11.27 -1.36 9.73
CA SER A 193 -11.91 -1.97 8.55
C SER A 193 -12.96 -3.01 8.96
N ILE A 194 -12.68 -3.82 9.99
CA ILE A 194 -13.68 -4.76 10.55
C ILE A 194 -14.85 -3.99 11.14
N CYS A 195 -14.59 -2.94 11.93
CA CYS A 195 -15.65 -2.11 12.50
C CYS A 195 -16.55 -1.50 11.42
N LEU A 196 -15.97 -1.02 10.32
CA LEU A 196 -16.72 -0.52 9.16
C LEU A 196 -17.51 -1.61 8.45
N TYR A 197 -16.93 -2.80 8.28
CA TYR A 197 -17.64 -3.95 7.72
C TYR A 197 -18.85 -4.36 8.58
N LEU A 198 -18.70 -4.39 9.90
CA LEU A 198 -19.77 -4.69 10.85
C LEU A 198 -20.88 -3.64 10.79
N LEU A 199 -20.51 -2.36 10.85
CA LEU A 199 -21.44 -1.24 10.75
C LEU A 199 -22.22 -1.29 9.43
N TYR A 200 -21.54 -1.57 8.32
CA TYR A 200 -22.17 -1.73 7.03
C TYR A 200 -23.14 -2.91 6.97
N SER A 201 -22.69 -4.06 7.45
CA SER A 201 -23.50 -5.29 7.44
C SER A 201 -24.77 -5.11 8.26
N TYR A 202 -24.65 -4.43 9.41
CA TYR A 202 -25.79 -4.03 10.24
C TYR A 202 -26.75 -3.08 9.49
N ARG A 203 -26.24 -2.00 8.90
CA ARG A 203 -27.06 -1.00 8.18
C ARG A 203 -27.82 -1.60 7.00
N LEU A 204 -27.19 -2.49 6.24
CA LEU A 204 -27.81 -3.13 5.08
C LEU A 204 -28.60 -4.39 5.42
N LYS A 205 -28.70 -4.79 6.69
CA LYS A 205 -29.29 -6.07 7.11
C LYS A 205 -28.70 -7.25 6.31
N ASN A 206 -27.41 -7.16 5.99
CA ASN A 206 -26.69 -8.24 5.31
C ASN A 206 -26.27 -9.31 6.32
N ASN A 207 -26.21 -10.56 5.86
CA ASN A 207 -25.62 -11.63 6.66
C ASN A 207 -24.16 -11.31 6.96
N ILE A 208 -23.83 -11.29 8.25
CA ILE A 208 -22.48 -11.03 8.75
C ILE A 208 -21.64 -12.29 8.55
N ASN A 209 -20.46 -12.15 7.95
CA ASN A 209 -19.50 -13.24 7.84
C ASN A 209 -18.75 -13.43 9.16
N TYR A 210 -19.37 -14.09 10.14
CA TYR A 210 -18.74 -14.34 11.45
C TYR A 210 -17.36 -15.04 11.38
N PRO A 211 -17.11 -16.04 10.51
CA PRO A 211 -15.82 -16.73 10.50
C PRO A 211 -14.62 -15.82 10.22
N ILE A 212 -14.75 -14.89 9.25
CA ILE A 212 -13.64 -13.98 8.93
C ILE A 212 -13.43 -12.93 10.04
N ILE A 213 -14.51 -12.48 10.68
CA ILE A 213 -14.44 -11.55 11.81
C ILE A 213 -13.74 -12.23 12.98
N ILE A 214 -14.17 -13.45 13.35
CA ILE A 214 -13.55 -14.22 14.43
C ILE A 214 -12.08 -14.47 14.12
N TYR A 215 -11.75 -14.94 12.91
CA TYR A 215 -10.38 -15.16 12.49
C TYR A 215 -9.52 -13.90 12.63
N THR A 216 -10.00 -12.78 12.09
CA THR A 216 -9.23 -11.54 12.09
C THR A 216 -9.10 -10.97 13.51
N SER A 217 -10.16 -11.05 14.32
CA SER A 217 -10.12 -10.66 15.74
C SER A 217 -9.15 -11.52 16.56
N VAL A 218 -9.10 -12.83 16.34
CA VAL A 218 -8.12 -13.73 16.98
C VAL A 218 -6.71 -13.38 16.54
N LEU A 219 -6.49 -13.22 15.23
CA LEU A 219 -5.20 -12.77 14.69
C LEU A 219 -4.76 -11.44 15.34
N PHE A 220 -5.70 -10.53 15.55
CA PHE A 220 -5.43 -9.25 16.19
C PHE A 220 -5.04 -9.36 17.65
N LEU A 221 -5.81 -10.11 18.44
CA LEU A 221 -5.49 -10.34 19.85
C LEU A 221 -4.09 -10.97 20.01
N LEU A 222 -3.72 -11.88 19.10
CA LEU A 222 -2.38 -12.48 19.08
C LEU A 222 -1.28 -11.48 18.69
N TYR A 223 -1.61 -10.44 17.93
CA TYR A 223 -0.67 -9.43 17.46
C TYR A 223 -0.59 -8.20 18.39
N THR A 224 -1.60 -7.96 19.23
CA THR A 224 -1.65 -6.81 20.16
C THR A 224 -0.40 -6.70 21.04
N PRO A 225 0.14 -7.77 21.66
CA PRO A 225 1.35 -7.65 22.47
C PRO A 225 2.56 -7.15 21.68
N ILE A 226 2.70 -7.59 20.42
CA ILE A 226 3.76 -7.13 19.51
C ILE A 226 3.58 -5.64 19.22
N ILE A 227 2.35 -5.20 18.92
CA ILE A 227 2.07 -3.78 18.65
C ILE A 227 2.36 -2.90 19.86
N LEU A 228 1.98 -3.34 21.07
CA LEU A 228 2.31 -2.61 22.31
C LEU A 228 3.82 -2.51 22.52
N CYS A 229 4.57 -3.59 22.25
CA CYS A 229 6.04 -3.56 22.29
C CYS A 229 6.61 -2.58 21.26
N LEU A 230 6.07 -2.55 20.03
CA LEU A 230 6.51 -1.62 18.98
C LEU A 230 6.18 -0.16 19.29
N LEU A 231 5.04 0.11 19.93
CA LEU A 231 4.68 1.44 20.42
C LEU A 231 5.66 1.89 21.51
N ASN A 232 5.92 1.02 22.50
CA ASN A 232 6.88 1.30 23.56
C ASN A 232 8.31 1.50 23.00
N LYS A 233 8.69 0.73 21.99
CA LYS A 233 9.96 0.91 21.26
C LYS A 233 10.05 2.27 20.60
N ASN A 234 9.00 2.71 19.91
CA ASN A 234 9.02 4.02 19.25
C ASN A 234 9.08 5.14 20.30
N LEU A 235 8.30 5.07 21.39
CA LEU A 235 8.34 6.06 22.47
C LEU A 235 9.71 6.10 23.16
N SER A 236 10.30 4.95 23.47
CA SER A 236 11.65 4.89 24.07
C SER A 236 12.77 5.37 23.14
N PHE A 237 12.64 5.14 21.82
CA PHE A 237 13.67 5.53 20.85
C PHE A 237 13.64 7.03 20.53
N PHE A 238 12.46 7.63 20.41
CA PHE A 238 12.32 9.04 20.02
C PHE A 238 12.03 9.99 21.20
N GLY A 239 11.70 9.44 22.37
CA GLY A 239 11.31 10.21 23.55
C GLY A 239 9.82 10.55 23.59
N GLU A 240 9.46 11.50 24.47
CA GLU A 240 8.11 12.01 24.66
C GLU A 240 7.98 13.46 24.15
N GLY A 241 6.75 13.90 23.87
CA GLY A 241 6.45 15.30 23.50
C GLY A 241 6.59 15.64 22.02
N TYR A 242 6.56 16.94 21.71
CA TYR A 242 6.57 17.47 20.34
C TYR A 242 7.86 17.11 19.57
N GLU A 243 9.02 17.20 20.22
CA GLU A 243 10.32 16.88 19.61
C GLU A 243 10.44 15.40 19.20
N ALA A 244 9.82 14.50 19.97
CA ALA A 244 9.77 13.09 19.63
C ALA A 244 8.94 12.85 18.36
N VAL A 245 7.78 13.50 18.24
CA VAL A 245 6.94 13.44 17.03
C VAL A 245 7.69 14.00 15.83
N LEU A 246 8.37 15.13 16.00
CA LEU A 246 9.18 15.73 14.95
C LEU A 246 10.30 14.76 14.49
N SER A 247 11.00 14.15 15.44
CA SER A 247 12.05 13.15 15.17
C SER A 247 11.51 11.89 14.49
N MET A 248 10.33 11.40 14.90
CA MET A 248 9.63 10.27 14.29
C MET A 248 9.26 10.55 12.82
N THR A 249 8.73 11.74 12.52
CA THR A 249 8.38 12.12 11.13
C THR A 249 9.58 12.20 10.21
N GLN A 250 10.75 12.57 10.73
CA GLN A 250 11.98 12.70 9.93
C GLN A 250 12.67 11.36 9.71
N HIS A 251 12.38 10.38 10.55
CA HIS A 251 13.01 9.08 10.50
C HIS A 251 12.58 8.27 9.26
N GLY A 252 13.57 7.80 8.49
CA GLY A 252 13.38 6.81 7.42
C GLY A 252 13.70 7.29 6.01
N MET A 253 13.28 8.50 5.61
CA MET A 253 13.56 9.06 4.27
C MET A 253 14.44 10.32 4.32
N LEU A 254 14.25 11.20 5.30
CA LEU A 254 14.97 12.49 5.36
C LEU A 254 16.45 12.32 5.76
N ASN A 255 16.76 11.35 6.62
CA ASN A 255 18.16 11.04 6.96
C ASN A 255 18.96 10.45 5.79
N GLY A 256 18.31 9.79 4.83
CA GLY A 256 18.98 9.17 3.68
C GLY A 256 19.27 10.16 2.55
N VAL A 257 18.34 11.09 2.30
CA VAL A 257 18.52 12.14 1.27
C VAL A 257 19.54 13.19 1.74
N GLY A 258 19.57 13.50 3.05
CA GLY A 258 20.55 14.43 3.61
C GLY A 258 22.00 13.93 3.51
N ASN A 259 22.29 12.67 3.84
CA ASN A 259 23.67 12.17 3.86
C ASN A 259 24.23 11.76 2.49
N GLY A 260 23.38 11.38 1.53
CA GLY A 260 23.82 10.90 0.21
C GLY A 260 24.16 12.00 -0.80
N MET A 261 23.60 13.20 -0.62
CA MET A 261 23.75 14.31 -1.58
C MET A 261 24.67 15.44 -1.09
N LEU A 262 25.02 15.47 0.21
CA LEU A 262 25.87 16.50 0.83
C LEU A 262 27.26 16.05 1.26
N ASN A 263 27.60 14.76 1.18
CA ASN A 263 28.98 14.32 1.41
C ASN A 263 29.94 14.71 0.26
N GLY A 264 29.51 15.54 -0.69
CA GLY A 264 30.31 16.06 -1.80
C GLY A 264 30.69 17.55 -1.72
N VAL A 265 30.04 18.36 -0.87
CA VAL A 265 30.34 19.80 -0.76
C VAL A 265 30.09 20.25 0.67
N GLY A 266 31.11 20.86 1.29
CA GLY A 266 31.28 21.01 2.73
C GLY A 266 30.19 21.74 3.51
N ASN A 267 30.24 21.51 4.83
CA ASN A 267 29.69 22.31 5.93
C ASN A 267 28.65 23.38 5.56
N ASP A 268 27.41 22.98 5.32
CA ASP A 268 26.27 23.88 5.50
C ASP A 268 25.15 23.16 6.27
N GLN A 269 24.81 23.74 7.43
CA GLN A 269 23.74 23.34 8.33
C GLN A 269 22.32 23.51 7.74
N ASP A 270 22.20 23.92 6.47
CA ASP A 270 20.91 24.26 5.81
C ASP A 270 20.20 23.08 5.11
N SER A 271 20.78 21.89 5.14
CA SER A 271 20.22 20.68 4.51
C SER A 271 18.91 20.16 5.15
N GLY A 272 18.53 20.69 6.31
CA GLY A 272 17.25 20.41 6.94
C GLY A 272 16.05 20.86 6.08
N VAL A 273 16.13 22.02 5.43
CA VAL A 273 14.96 22.71 4.85
C VAL A 273 14.31 21.94 3.69
N GLY A 274 15.11 21.35 2.79
CA GLY A 274 14.59 20.65 1.60
C GLY A 274 13.80 19.37 1.92
N ASN A 275 14.20 18.69 2.99
CA ASN A 275 13.56 17.46 3.46
C ASN A 275 12.15 17.69 4.02
N TYR A 276 11.93 18.81 4.71
CA TYR A 276 10.60 19.19 5.17
C TYR A 276 9.64 19.54 4.02
N LEU A 277 10.16 20.02 2.89
CA LEU A 277 9.34 20.47 1.78
C LEU A 277 8.62 19.30 1.09
N ILE A 278 9.30 18.17 0.89
CA ILE A 278 8.69 16.97 0.29
C ILE A 278 7.60 16.40 1.20
N PHE A 279 7.86 16.27 2.50
CA PHE A 279 6.86 15.78 3.45
C PHE A 279 5.63 16.71 3.51
N ARG A 280 5.85 18.03 3.58
CA ARG A 280 4.77 19.02 3.56
C ARG A 280 3.98 18.96 2.26
N ALA A 281 4.65 18.86 1.11
CA ALA A 281 3.99 18.75 -0.19
C ALA A 281 3.14 17.48 -0.30
N LEU A 282 3.64 16.33 0.15
CA LEU A 282 2.89 15.08 0.18
C LEU A 282 1.71 15.14 1.15
N GLY A 283 1.93 15.66 2.36
CA GLY A 283 0.88 15.82 3.37
C GLY A 283 -0.24 16.74 2.88
N ILE A 284 0.10 17.91 2.34
CA ILE A 284 -0.85 18.85 1.73
C ILE A 284 -1.58 18.17 0.58
N GLY A 285 -0.86 17.51 -0.34
CA GLY A 285 -1.47 16.80 -1.47
C GLY A 285 -2.48 15.75 -1.04
N PHE A 286 -2.16 14.96 -0.01
CA PHE A 286 -3.06 13.95 0.55
C PHE A 286 -4.27 14.58 1.26
N ILE A 287 -4.10 15.67 2.01
CA ILE A 287 -5.20 16.41 2.63
C ILE A 287 -6.11 17.02 1.56
N SER A 288 -5.55 17.67 0.55
CA SER A 288 -6.32 18.25 -0.57
C SER A 288 -7.10 17.18 -1.31
N LEU A 289 -6.50 16.01 -1.55
CA LEU A 289 -7.17 14.87 -2.18
C LEU A 289 -8.32 14.35 -1.30
N LEU A 290 -8.09 14.24 0.02
CA LEU A 290 -9.12 13.83 0.98
C LEU A 290 -10.30 14.82 1.02
N ILE A 291 -10.02 16.11 1.14
CA ILE A 291 -11.04 17.17 1.13
C ILE A 291 -11.82 17.14 -0.19
N GLY A 292 -11.13 17.09 -1.33
CA GLY A 292 -11.75 17.01 -2.64
C GLY A 292 -12.64 15.77 -2.80
N PHE A 293 -12.19 14.62 -2.28
CA PHE A 293 -12.99 13.39 -2.28
C PHE A 293 -14.22 13.52 -1.38
N VAL A 294 -14.07 13.97 -0.13
CA VAL A 294 -15.18 14.14 0.81
C VAL A 294 -16.19 15.14 0.26
N TYR A 295 -15.74 16.26 -0.30
CA TYR A 295 -16.62 17.27 -0.89
C TYR A 295 -17.47 16.68 -2.03
N ASN A 296 -16.84 15.95 -2.97
CA ASN A 296 -17.53 15.35 -4.12
C ASN A 296 -18.45 14.18 -3.74
N TYR A 297 -18.14 13.47 -2.66
CA TYR A 297 -18.83 12.23 -2.27
C TYR A 297 -19.59 12.32 -0.95
N ARG A 298 -19.73 13.48 -0.31
CA ARG A 298 -20.39 13.63 1.02
C ARG A 298 -21.76 12.94 1.13
N ASN A 299 -22.59 13.03 0.09
CA ASN A 299 -23.92 12.42 0.09
C ASN A 299 -23.87 10.89 -0.09
N LYS A 300 -22.80 10.37 -0.69
CA LYS A 300 -22.57 8.93 -0.92
C LYS A 300 -21.75 8.27 0.17
N LEU A 301 -20.90 9.02 0.87
CA LEU A 301 -20.08 8.54 1.98
C LEU A 301 -20.93 7.89 3.08
N ILE A 302 -22.15 8.38 3.28
CA ILE A 302 -23.09 7.85 4.29
C ILE A 302 -23.75 6.54 3.83
N SER A 303 -23.91 6.35 2.51
CA SER A 303 -24.68 5.26 1.92
C SER A 303 -23.84 4.14 1.31
N ASP A 304 -22.59 4.40 0.91
CA ASP A 304 -21.69 3.44 0.27
C ASP A 304 -20.36 3.30 1.04
N PRO A 305 -20.16 2.20 1.78
CA PRO A 305 -18.94 1.99 2.55
C PRO A 305 -17.72 1.78 1.68
N LEU A 306 -17.89 1.35 0.42
CA LEU A 306 -16.75 1.15 -0.45
C LEU A 306 -16.15 2.49 -0.90
N VAL A 307 -16.96 3.55 -0.91
CA VAL A 307 -16.54 4.94 -1.09
C VAL A 307 -16.02 5.51 0.23
N PHE A 308 -16.62 5.18 1.37
CA PHE A 308 -16.17 5.62 2.69
C PHE A 308 -14.82 5.04 3.11
N TYR A 309 -14.60 3.76 2.83
CA TYR A 309 -13.42 3.00 3.22
C TYR A 309 -12.09 3.70 2.86
N PRO A 310 -11.82 4.08 1.60
CA PRO A 310 -10.53 4.65 1.25
C PRO A 310 -10.34 6.05 1.86
N ALA A 311 -11.38 6.87 1.97
CA ALA A 311 -11.30 8.17 2.65
C ALA A 311 -10.97 8.02 4.13
N TYR A 312 -11.59 7.04 4.78
CA TYR A 312 -11.34 6.72 6.17
C TYR A 312 -9.92 6.17 6.41
N CYS A 313 -9.46 5.25 5.56
CA CYS A 313 -8.08 4.75 5.62
C CYS A 313 -7.07 5.88 5.42
N MET A 314 -7.33 6.78 4.47
CA MET A 314 -6.48 7.93 4.21
C MET A 314 -6.46 8.90 5.40
N ALA A 315 -7.61 9.17 6.03
CA ALA A 315 -7.68 9.98 7.24
C ALA A 315 -6.88 9.36 8.39
N ILE A 316 -7.03 8.06 8.66
CA ILE A 316 -6.21 7.36 9.67
C ILE A 316 -4.72 7.49 9.35
N LEU A 317 -4.31 7.25 8.11
CA LEU A 317 -2.91 7.29 7.73
C LEU A 317 -2.31 8.70 7.86
N ILE A 318 -3.08 9.74 7.53
CA ILE A 318 -2.66 11.13 7.77
C ILE A 318 -2.55 11.38 9.27
N CYS A 319 -3.51 10.96 10.08
CA CYS A 319 -3.46 11.11 11.55
C CYS A 319 -2.29 10.34 12.19
N LEU A 320 -1.91 9.19 11.62
CA LEU A 320 -0.80 8.37 12.09
C LEU A 320 0.54 8.74 11.45
N SER A 321 0.55 9.55 10.38
CA SER A 321 1.78 10.00 9.72
C SER A 321 2.77 10.75 10.61
N PRO A 322 2.36 11.42 11.71
CA PRO A 322 3.29 11.95 12.70
C PRO A 322 4.18 10.88 13.36
N PHE A 323 3.76 9.62 13.39
CA PHE A 323 4.53 8.53 14.02
C PHE A 323 5.63 7.95 13.13
N ALA A 324 5.54 8.10 11.81
CA ALA A 324 6.60 7.73 10.88
C ALA A 324 6.27 8.19 9.46
N PHE A 325 7.27 8.73 8.75
CA PHE A 325 7.17 9.05 7.32
C PHE A 325 6.64 7.87 6.47
N SER A 326 7.10 6.66 6.79
CA SER A 326 6.67 5.44 6.08
C SER A 326 5.16 5.22 6.11
N ILE A 327 4.45 5.71 7.15
CA ILE A 327 2.99 5.64 7.26
C ILE A 327 2.34 6.56 6.23
N LEU A 328 2.87 7.77 6.06
CA LEU A 328 2.40 8.70 5.02
C LEU A 328 2.54 8.09 3.64
N MET A 329 3.64 7.37 3.37
CA MET A 329 3.82 6.66 2.09
C MET A 329 2.81 5.54 1.88
N MET A 330 2.35 4.87 2.95
CA MET A 330 1.27 3.88 2.84
C MET A 330 -0.06 4.53 2.43
N ALA A 331 -0.26 5.83 2.68
CA ALA A 331 -1.45 6.57 2.22
C ALA A 331 -1.59 6.63 0.70
N PHE A 332 -0.53 6.30 -0.04
CA PHE A 332 -0.58 6.17 -1.49
C PHE A 332 -1.60 5.12 -1.95
N VAL A 333 -1.76 3.99 -1.23
CA VAL A 333 -2.72 2.94 -1.59
C VAL A 333 -4.17 3.46 -1.57
N PRO A 334 -4.70 4.02 -0.46
CA PRO A 334 -6.03 4.60 -0.47
C PRO A 334 -6.14 5.84 -1.38
N ALA A 335 -5.06 6.63 -1.55
CA ALA A 335 -5.06 7.76 -2.48
C ALA A 335 -5.29 7.31 -3.93
N VAL A 336 -4.61 6.26 -4.39
CA VAL A 336 -4.82 5.68 -5.73
C VAL A 336 -6.27 5.24 -5.92
N ILE A 337 -6.84 4.58 -4.90
CA ILE A 337 -8.24 4.15 -4.93
C ILE A 337 -9.15 5.39 -5.04
N MET A 338 -8.92 6.45 -4.26
CA MET A 338 -9.70 7.69 -4.29
C MET A 338 -9.55 8.48 -5.59
N SER A 339 -8.34 8.61 -6.14
CA SER A 339 -8.10 9.25 -7.44
C SER A 339 -8.85 8.54 -8.55
N THR A 340 -8.86 7.21 -8.52
CA THR A 340 -9.62 6.39 -9.46
C THR A 340 -11.12 6.71 -9.38
N PHE A 341 -11.67 6.81 -8.18
CA PHE A 341 -13.05 7.23 -7.99
C PHE A 341 -13.33 8.64 -8.52
N LEU A 342 -12.49 9.61 -8.18
CA LEU A 342 -12.65 11.00 -8.63
C LEU A 342 -12.64 11.10 -10.16
N THR A 343 -11.65 10.49 -10.81
CA THR A 343 -11.52 10.50 -12.28
C THR A 343 -12.69 9.85 -13.01
N SER A 344 -13.23 8.74 -12.51
CA SER A 344 -14.40 8.07 -13.11
C SER A 344 -15.62 9.00 -13.21
N ARG A 345 -15.81 9.90 -12.25
CA ARG A 345 -16.93 10.86 -12.24
C ARG A 345 -16.67 12.07 -13.10
N PHE A 346 -15.45 12.62 -13.09
CA PHE A 346 -15.11 13.72 -13.98
C PHE A 346 -15.29 13.34 -15.44
N SER A 347 -14.95 12.10 -15.83
CA SER A 347 -15.25 11.59 -17.18
C SER A 347 -16.74 11.54 -17.49
N THR A 348 -17.57 11.17 -16.51
CA THR A 348 -19.04 11.13 -16.67
C THR A 348 -19.64 12.53 -16.77
N ILE A 349 -19.21 13.45 -15.90
CA ILE A 349 -19.69 14.85 -15.87
C ILE A 349 -19.23 15.58 -17.13
N GLY A 350 -17.97 15.43 -17.53
CA GLY A 350 -17.43 16.03 -18.76
C GLY A 350 -18.15 15.54 -20.01
N LYS A 351 -18.49 14.25 -20.06
CA LYS A 351 -19.32 13.70 -21.15
C LYS A 351 -20.71 14.34 -21.19
N HIS A 352 -21.36 14.48 -20.04
CA HIS A 352 -22.68 15.11 -19.96
C HIS A 352 -22.62 16.59 -20.34
N LEU A 353 -21.63 17.34 -19.87
CA LEU A 353 -21.44 18.75 -20.24
C LEU A 353 -21.19 18.90 -21.75
N PHE A 354 -20.38 18.02 -22.34
CA PHE A 354 -20.11 18.03 -23.78
C PHE A 354 -21.35 17.65 -24.61
N GLU A 355 -22.13 16.66 -24.19
CA GLU A 355 -23.40 16.29 -24.83
C GLU A 355 -24.44 17.43 -24.72
N THR A 356 -24.51 18.11 -23.57
CA THR A 356 -25.36 19.30 -23.39
C THR A 356 -24.91 20.47 -24.27
N TYR A 357 -23.60 20.65 -24.46
CA TYR A 357 -23.05 21.67 -25.36
C TYR A 357 -23.33 21.36 -26.85
N GLN A 358 -23.23 20.11 -27.27
CA GLN A 358 -23.55 19.71 -28.65
C GLN A 358 -25.04 19.86 -28.96
N THR A 359 -25.91 19.50 -28.02
CA THR A 359 -27.36 19.64 -28.20
C THR A 359 -27.81 21.11 -28.22
N SER A 360 -27.19 21.98 -27.43
CA SER A 360 -27.50 23.43 -27.44
C SER A 360 -26.99 24.15 -28.68
N THR A 361 -25.86 23.73 -29.26
CA THR A 361 -25.32 24.32 -30.50
C THR A 361 -26.09 23.88 -31.75
N HIS A 362 -26.65 22.67 -31.78
CA HIS A 362 -27.50 22.22 -32.90
C HIS A 362 -28.92 22.81 -32.88
N SER A 363 -29.47 23.21 -31.72
CA SER A 363 -30.81 23.82 -31.65
C SER A 363 -30.89 25.28 -32.12
N VAL A 364 -29.74 25.96 -32.28
CA VAL A 364 -29.69 27.37 -32.71
C VAL A 364 -29.69 27.50 -34.24
N GLY A 365 -29.37 26.44 -34.98
CA GLY A 365 -29.28 26.45 -36.45
C GLY A 365 -30.53 26.01 -37.23
N SER A 366 -31.61 25.58 -36.57
CA SER A 366 -32.77 24.96 -37.25
C SER A 366 -34.04 25.83 -37.27
N LYS A 367 -33.94 27.14 -37.00
CA LYS A 367 -35.05 28.10 -37.13
C LYS A 367 -34.72 29.17 -38.17
N SER A 368 -34.55 28.75 -39.42
CA SER A 368 -34.57 29.64 -40.57
C SER A 368 -34.95 28.86 -41.82
N SER A 369 -36.23 28.52 -41.92
CA SER A 369 -36.93 28.24 -43.18
C SER A 369 -38.43 28.39 -42.94
#